data_AF-A0A2M7R291-F1
#
_entry.id   AF-A0A2M7R291-F1
#
_cell.length_a   1.000
_cell.length_b   1.000
_cell.length_c   1.000
_cell.angle_alpha   90.00
_cell.angle_beta   90.00
_cell.angle_gamma   90.00
#
_symmetry.space_group_name_H-M   'P 1'
#
loop_
_entity.id
_entity.type
_entity.pdbx_description
1 polymer ?
#
loop_
_entity_poly.entity_id
_entity_poly.type
_entity_poly.pdbx_seq_one_letter_code
_entity_poly.pdbx_strand_id
1 'polypeptide(L)'
;MVGSSLLLKGKGKIGFVLPAEILQVSYAETLRNFLSHYYNKINIVSFKKLVFPDIQQEVVLLLCEKNNTNEHYIEHIEVKDDNDLRALDILSLKKSGKRIDFKSNKWTFYFLEQKEIDFLEEITMNGTIPKLGDFADVEVGITTGSNEFFTVPLAVVEAFELQPFAKPLVGRSVQVDNPIFTYTNWLQNRNSKARAHLLIFPAMYKLEKYKEALKYLAIGERKGIKKGYKCGIRDEWQIVPSVWISDALFIRRNNLYPKLVINEACAYTTDTMHRVRIKENVNIRAFAASYYNSLSFAFSEICGRSYGGGGIRINA
;
A
#
# COMPACT_ATOMS: atom_id res chain seq x y z
N MET A 1 2.34 -7.09 -25.62
CA MET A 1 1.29 -6.05 -25.81
C MET A 1 1.69 -5.04 -26.88
N VAL A 2 2.70 -4.18 -26.66
CA VAL A 2 3.13 -3.16 -27.65
C VAL A 2 3.38 -3.75 -29.03
N GLY A 3 4.17 -4.84 -29.13
CA GLY A 3 4.42 -5.50 -30.42
C GLY A 3 3.14 -5.92 -31.15
N SER A 4 2.20 -6.57 -30.47
CA SER A 4 0.90 -6.94 -31.03
C SER A 4 0.07 -5.72 -31.44
N SER A 5 0.11 -4.65 -30.65
CA SER A 5 -0.57 -3.39 -30.97
C SER A 5 -0.04 -2.77 -32.27
N LEU A 6 1.28 -2.78 -32.47
CA LEU A 6 1.92 -2.21 -33.66
C LEU A 6 1.62 -2.98 -34.95
N LEU A 7 1.24 -4.27 -34.85
CA LEU A 7 0.82 -5.09 -35.99
C LEU A 7 -0.66 -4.88 -36.37
N LEU A 8 -1.43 -4.16 -35.55
CA LEU A 8 -2.85 -3.91 -35.82
C LEU A 8 -3.02 -2.91 -36.97
N LYS A 9 -3.94 -3.23 -37.89
CA LYS A 9 -4.32 -2.33 -38.99
C LYS A 9 -4.89 -1.01 -38.45
N GLY A 10 -4.88 0.05 -39.28
CA GLY A 10 -5.38 1.38 -38.92
C GLY A 10 -6.84 1.40 -38.40
N LYS A 11 -7.67 0.47 -38.90
CA LYS A 11 -8.95 0.11 -38.28
C LYS A 11 -8.88 -1.34 -37.82
N GLY A 12 -9.02 -1.58 -36.53
CA GLY A 12 -8.84 -2.92 -35.98
C GLY A 12 -9.25 -3.03 -34.53
N LYS A 13 -9.43 -4.28 -34.08
CA LYS A 13 -9.76 -4.62 -32.69
C LYS A 13 -8.78 -5.66 -32.19
N ILE A 14 -8.44 -5.58 -30.91
CA ILE A 14 -7.56 -6.54 -30.23
C ILE A 14 -8.03 -6.71 -28.78
N GLY A 15 -7.87 -7.92 -28.24
CA GLY A 15 -8.20 -8.25 -26.86
C GLY A 15 -6.99 -8.84 -26.14
N PHE A 16 -6.83 -8.53 -24.86
CA PHE A 16 -5.81 -9.12 -23.99
C PHE A 16 -6.42 -9.61 -22.69
N VAL A 17 -5.90 -10.71 -22.15
CA VAL A 17 -6.07 -11.11 -20.75
C VAL A 17 -4.82 -10.67 -20.01
N LEU A 18 -4.97 -9.79 -19.02
CA LEU A 18 -3.84 -9.16 -18.34
C LEU A 18 -3.98 -9.23 -16.82
N PRO A 19 -2.87 -9.22 -16.07
CA PRO A 19 -2.92 -8.96 -14.64
C PRO A 19 -3.57 -7.59 -14.35
N ALA A 20 -4.46 -7.50 -13.36
CA ALA A 20 -5.19 -6.29 -12.98
C ALA A 20 -4.27 -5.14 -12.51
N GLU A 21 -3.00 -5.43 -12.19
CA GLU A 21 -1.96 -4.46 -11.87
C GLU A 21 -1.82 -3.38 -12.93
N ILE A 22 -2.12 -3.69 -14.20
CA ILE A 22 -2.12 -2.71 -15.31
C ILE A 22 -2.92 -1.45 -14.97
N LEU A 23 -3.95 -1.53 -14.12
CA LEU A 23 -4.80 -0.40 -13.76
C LEU A 23 -4.14 0.63 -12.83
N GLN A 24 -3.19 0.19 -11.98
CA GLN A 24 -2.82 0.92 -10.76
C GLN A 24 -1.32 0.99 -10.47
N VAL A 25 -0.50 0.10 -11.02
CA VAL A 25 0.94 0.06 -10.70
C VAL A 25 1.73 1.09 -11.50
N SER A 26 2.78 1.63 -10.86
CA SER A 26 3.64 2.67 -11.46
C SER A 26 4.45 2.15 -12.63
N TYR A 27 4.97 0.92 -12.57
CA TYR A 27 5.77 0.37 -13.68
C TYR A 27 4.97 0.18 -14.98
N ALA A 28 3.64 0.18 -14.92
CA ALA A 28 2.77 0.05 -16.09
C ALA A 28 2.26 1.42 -16.61
N GLU A 29 2.71 2.53 -16.03
CA GLU A 29 2.34 3.89 -16.41
C GLU A 29 2.69 4.20 -17.87
N THR A 30 3.93 3.94 -18.28
CA THR A 30 4.36 4.13 -19.68
C THR A 30 3.52 3.31 -20.65
N LEU A 31 3.14 2.09 -20.25
CA LEU A 31 2.30 1.22 -21.05
C LEU A 31 0.87 1.76 -21.15
N ARG A 32 0.26 2.17 -20.03
CA ARG A 32 -1.06 2.82 -20.04
C ARG A 32 -1.06 4.05 -20.93
N ASN A 33 -0.04 4.91 -20.81
CA ASN A 33 0.09 6.09 -21.67
C ASN A 33 0.16 5.73 -23.15
N PHE A 34 0.98 4.73 -23.51
CA PHE A 34 1.02 4.24 -24.89
C PHE A 34 -0.37 3.78 -25.35
N LEU A 35 -1.06 2.93 -24.58
CA LEU A 35 -2.36 2.37 -24.96
C LEU A 35 -3.43 3.45 -25.11
N SER A 36 -3.48 4.39 -24.16
CA SER A 36 -4.40 5.53 -24.14
C SER A 36 -4.29 6.39 -25.40
N HIS A 37 -3.07 6.63 -25.89
CA HIS A 37 -2.84 7.43 -27.10
C HIS A 37 -2.94 6.58 -28.39
N TYR A 38 -2.71 5.27 -28.30
CA TYR A 38 -2.67 4.40 -29.47
C TYR A 38 -4.07 3.90 -29.89
N TYR A 39 -4.97 3.71 -28.94
CA TYR A 39 -6.32 3.20 -29.17
C TYR A 39 -7.37 4.27 -28.94
N ASN A 40 -8.35 4.33 -29.84
CA ASN A 40 -9.49 5.25 -29.75
C ASN A 40 -10.53 4.79 -28.73
N LYS A 41 -10.59 3.49 -28.48
CA LYS A 41 -11.50 2.94 -27.50
C LYS A 41 -10.85 1.80 -26.74
N ILE A 42 -10.95 1.86 -25.42
CA ILE A 42 -10.48 0.84 -24.50
C ILE A 42 -11.68 0.41 -23.66
N ASN A 43 -11.98 -0.88 -23.59
CA ASN A 43 -12.92 -1.38 -22.60
C ASN A 43 -12.18 -2.35 -21.69
N ILE A 44 -12.38 -2.17 -20.39
CA ILE A 44 -11.81 -2.97 -19.33
C ILE A 44 -12.96 -3.77 -18.74
N VAL A 45 -12.83 -5.10 -18.73
CA VAL A 45 -13.72 -5.97 -17.97
C VAL A 45 -12.93 -6.57 -16.82
N SER A 46 -13.34 -6.24 -15.61
CA SER A 46 -12.76 -6.73 -14.35
C SER A 46 -13.72 -7.68 -13.64
N PHE A 47 -13.22 -8.43 -12.66
CA PHE A 47 -13.96 -9.48 -11.98
C PHE A 47 -13.90 -9.33 -10.47
N LYS A 48 -15.04 -9.49 -9.78
CA LYS A 48 -15.10 -9.52 -8.31
C LYS A 48 -14.49 -10.79 -7.71
N LYS A 49 -14.40 -11.86 -8.51
CA LYS A 49 -13.82 -13.14 -8.12
C LYS A 49 -12.66 -13.51 -9.03
N LEU A 50 -11.72 -14.27 -8.48
CA LEU A 50 -10.66 -14.89 -9.29
C LEU A 50 -11.28 -15.80 -10.35
N VAL A 51 -10.93 -15.56 -11.60
CA VAL A 51 -11.43 -16.31 -12.76
C VAL A 51 -10.67 -17.62 -12.96
N PHE A 52 -9.39 -17.63 -12.59
CA PHE A 52 -8.52 -18.79 -12.73
C PHE A 52 -8.27 -19.41 -11.34
N PRO A 53 -8.77 -20.63 -11.07
CA PRO A 53 -8.76 -21.22 -9.73
C PRO A 53 -7.35 -21.54 -9.23
N ASP A 54 -6.42 -21.84 -10.13
CA ASP A 54 -5.07 -22.29 -9.78
C ASP A 54 -4.06 -21.15 -9.58
N ILE A 55 -4.48 -19.89 -9.78
CA ILE A 55 -3.63 -18.71 -9.60
C ILE A 55 -4.29 -17.67 -8.69
N GLN A 56 -3.51 -17.11 -7.78
CA GLN A 56 -3.95 -16.01 -6.92
C GLN A 56 -3.73 -14.64 -7.59
N GLN A 57 -4.12 -14.53 -8.86
CA GLN A 57 -3.90 -13.35 -9.68
C GLN A 57 -5.24 -12.80 -10.17
N GLU A 58 -5.53 -11.54 -9.80
CA GLU A 58 -6.63 -10.80 -10.41
C GLU A 58 -6.27 -10.48 -11.86
N VAL A 59 -7.24 -10.67 -12.76
CA VAL A 59 -7.07 -10.44 -14.20
C VAL A 59 -8.13 -9.48 -14.72
N VAL A 60 -7.82 -8.82 -15.82
CA VAL A 60 -8.76 -8.00 -16.59
C VAL A 60 -8.74 -8.42 -18.05
N LEU A 61 -9.88 -8.29 -18.72
CA LEU A 61 -9.95 -8.28 -20.17
C LEU A 61 -9.79 -6.85 -20.65
N LEU A 62 -8.79 -6.62 -21.48
CA LEU A 62 -8.55 -5.33 -22.13
C LEU A 62 -8.93 -5.44 -23.60
N LEU A 63 -10.04 -4.81 -23.99
CA LEU A 63 -10.59 -4.82 -25.34
C LEU A 63 -10.33 -3.46 -25.99
N CYS A 64 -9.39 -3.42 -26.92
CA CYS A 64 -8.98 -2.20 -27.57
C CYS A 64 -9.47 -2.13 -29.02
N GLU A 65 -9.89 -0.95 -29.44
CA GLU A 65 -10.28 -0.65 -30.81
C GLU A 65 -9.53 0.58 -31.31
N LYS A 66 -8.97 0.44 -32.51
CA LYS A 66 -8.37 1.51 -33.29
C LYS A 66 -9.30 1.86 -34.43
N ASN A 67 -9.55 3.14 -34.59
CA ASN A 67 -10.30 3.70 -35.70
C ASN A 67 -9.55 4.93 -36.24
N ASN A 68 -10.22 5.72 -37.10
CA ASN A 68 -9.58 6.87 -37.74
C ASN A 68 -9.97 8.21 -37.08
N THR A 69 -10.52 8.19 -35.86
CA THR A 69 -10.81 9.43 -35.12
C THR A 69 -9.62 9.81 -34.24
N ASN A 70 -9.64 11.03 -33.71
CA ASN A 70 -8.71 11.47 -32.66
C ASN A 70 -9.38 11.45 -31.28
N GLU A 71 -10.50 10.75 -31.15
CA GLU A 71 -11.23 10.64 -29.90
C GLU A 71 -10.80 9.36 -29.17
N HIS A 72 -10.63 9.48 -27.85
CA HIS A 72 -10.11 8.44 -26.99
C HIS A 72 -11.05 8.24 -25.80
N TYR A 73 -11.67 7.06 -25.76
CA TYR A 73 -12.65 6.69 -24.74
C TYR A 73 -12.21 5.44 -24.00
N ILE A 74 -12.61 5.34 -22.74
CA ILE A 74 -12.30 4.22 -21.88
C ILE A 74 -13.52 3.83 -21.05
N GLU A 75 -13.91 2.57 -21.10
CA GLU A 75 -14.98 2.05 -20.26
C GLU A 75 -14.43 1.01 -19.29
N HIS A 76 -14.96 0.99 -18.07
CA HIS A 76 -14.67 -0.06 -17.12
C HIS A 76 -15.98 -0.69 -16.66
N ILE A 77 -16.09 -2.00 -16.86
CA ILE A 77 -17.19 -2.80 -16.37
C ILE A 77 -16.65 -3.83 -15.38
N GLU A 78 -17.29 -3.94 -14.22
CA GLU A 78 -17.00 -4.99 -13.25
C GLU A 78 -18.12 -6.04 -13.28
N VAL A 79 -17.75 -7.28 -13.58
CA VAL A 79 -18.63 -8.44 -13.51
C VAL A 79 -18.27 -9.31 -12.30
N LYS A 80 -19.16 -10.20 -11.88
CA LYS A 80 -18.88 -11.04 -10.71
C LYS A 80 -17.85 -12.13 -11.00
N ASP A 81 -18.03 -12.86 -12.08
CA ASP A 81 -17.25 -14.04 -12.48
C ASP A 81 -17.38 -14.31 -13.99
N ASP A 82 -16.91 -15.46 -14.45
CA ASP A 82 -16.92 -15.86 -15.86
C ASP A 82 -18.32 -16.16 -16.41
N ASN A 83 -19.29 -16.50 -15.56
CA ASN A 83 -20.67 -16.69 -15.99
C ASN A 83 -21.32 -15.33 -16.31
N ASP A 84 -21.14 -14.35 -15.43
CA ASP A 84 -21.63 -12.99 -15.66
C ASP A 84 -20.96 -12.35 -16.88
N LEU A 85 -19.68 -12.66 -17.14
CA LEU A 85 -19.02 -12.25 -18.38
C LEU A 85 -19.72 -12.80 -19.63
N ARG A 86 -20.15 -14.06 -19.63
CA ARG A 86 -20.88 -14.66 -20.77
C ARG A 86 -22.24 -14.02 -20.99
N ALA A 87 -22.87 -13.52 -19.93
CA ALA A 87 -24.14 -12.80 -19.97
C ALA A 87 -23.99 -11.30 -20.27
N LEU A 88 -22.76 -10.78 -20.36
CA LEU A 88 -22.52 -9.36 -20.56
C LEU A 88 -23.05 -8.90 -21.92
N ASP A 89 -23.94 -7.92 -21.89
CA ASP A 89 -24.40 -7.25 -23.11
C ASP A 89 -23.25 -6.46 -23.74
N ILE A 90 -22.74 -6.92 -24.87
CA ILE A 90 -21.65 -6.27 -25.62
C ILE A 90 -22.05 -4.85 -26.06
N LEU A 91 -23.34 -4.54 -26.18
CA LEU A 91 -23.79 -3.18 -26.50
C LEU A 91 -23.52 -2.21 -25.35
N SER A 92 -23.43 -2.67 -24.10
CA SER A 92 -23.00 -1.84 -22.98
C SER A 92 -21.58 -1.29 -23.21
N LEU A 93 -20.67 -2.12 -23.74
CA LEU A 93 -19.31 -1.72 -24.12
C LEU A 93 -19.30 -0.68 -25.26
N LYS A 94 -20.39 -0.54 -26.03
CA LYS A 94 -20.48 0.48 -27.08
C LYS A 94 -20.80 1.87 -26.55
N LYS A 95 -21.48 1.98 -25.41
CA LYS A 95 -22.02 3.23 -24.83
C LYS A 95 -21.03 4.01 -23.95
N SER A 96 -19.73 3.94 -24.24
CA SER A 96 -18.76 4.62 -23.38
C SER A 96 -18.85 6.13 -23.52
N GLY A 97 -19.23 6.80 -22.43
CA GLY A 97 -19.25 8.26 -22.33
C GLY A 97 -17.98 8.83 -21.69
N LYS A 98 -17.07 7.97 -21.19
CA LYS A 98 -15.93 8.41 -20.39
C LYS A 98 -14.73 8.71 -21.28
N ARG A 99 -14.23 9.94 -21.24
CA ARG A 99 -13.06 10.36 -22.02
C ARG A 99 -11.79 9.94 -21.28
N ILE A 100 -10.79 9.51 -22.04
CA ILE A 100 -9.47 9.27 -21.46
C ILE A 100 -8.90 10.61 -21.00
N ASP A 101 -8.67 10.75 -19.70
CA ASP A 101 -7.79 11.79 -19.18
C ASP A 101 -6.33 11.37 -19.39
N PHE A 102 -5.60 12.20 -20.14
CA PHE A 102 -4.18 12.02 -20.41
C PHE A 102 -3.28 12.63 -19.33
N LYS A 103 -3.86 13.35 -18.36
CA LYS A 103 -3.13 13.92 -17.21
C LYS A 103 -3.09 12.93 -16.05
N SER A 104 -4.15 12.17 -15.83
CA SER A 104 -4.24 11.13 -14.79
C SER A 104 -3.68 9.79 -15.28
N ASN A 105 -2.66 9.30 -14.58
CA ASN A 105 -1.99 8.05 -14.92
C ASN A 105 -2.62 6.81 -14.27
N LYS A 106 -3.80 6.92 -13.64
CA LYS A 106 -4.47 5.79 -12.96
C LYS A 106 -5.80 5.46 -13.63
N TRP A 107 -5.92 4.22 -14.13
CA TRP A 107 -7.16 3.75 -14.75
C TRP A 107 -8.21 3.31 -13.72
N THR A 108 -7.86 3.27 -12.44
CA THR A 108 -8.80 3.01 -11.34
C THR A 108 -9.89 4.08 -11.20
N PHE A 109 -9.71 5.29 -11.75
CA PHE A 109 -10.78 6.28 -11.83
C PHE A 109 -11.97 5.81 -12.67
N TYR A 110 -11.75 4.94 -13.66
CA TYR A 110 -12.80 4.57 -14.62
C TYR A 110 -13.83 3.58 -14.06
N PHE A 111 -13.62 3.06 -12.83
CA PHE A 111 -14.70 2.46 -12.03
C PHE A 111 -15.83 3.44 -11.73
N LEU A 112 -15.55 4.76 -11.74
CA LEU A 112 -16.52 5.83 -11.54
C LEU A 112 -17.17 6.25 -12.86
N GLU A 113 -18.33 6.88 -12.76
CA GLU A 113 -19.01 7.55 -13.87
C GLU A 113 -18.33 8.88 -14.24
N GLN A 114 -18.46 9.34 -15.49
CA GLN A 114 -17.78 10.57 -15.95
C GLN A 114 -18.10 11.78 -15.05
N LYS A 115 -19.35 11.93 -14.59
CA LYS A 115 -19.75 13.02 -13.69
C LYS A 115 -19.03 12.98 -12.34
N GLU A 116 -18.73 11.79 -11.84
CA GLU A 116 -18.02 11.58 -10.58
C GLU A 116 -16.52 11.85 -10.76
N ILE A 117 -15.95 11.44 -11.89
CA ILE A 117 -14.58 11.78 -12.29
C ILE A 117 -14.44 13.31 -12.38
N ASP A 118 -15.31 13.98 -13.14
CA ASP A 118 -15.31 15.43 -13.32
C ASP A 118 -15.39 16.16 -11.97
N PHE A 119 -16.25 15.70 -11.08
CA PHE A 119 -16.40 16.25 -9.73
C PHE A 119 -15.11 16.13 -8.89
N LEU A 120 -14.47 14.95 -8.90
CA LEU A 120 -13.23 14.73 -8.15
C LEU A 120 -12.06 15.54 -8.74
N GLU A 121 -11.99 15.65 -10.07
CA GLU A 121 -10.99 16.46 -10.75
C GLU A 121 -11.18 17.95 -10.46
N GLU A 122 -12.41 18.48 -10.54
CA GLU A 122 -12.74 19.86 -10.21
C GLU A 122 -12.30 20.20 -8.78
N ILE A 123 -12.65 19.34 -7.82
CA ILE A 123 -12.25 19.49 -6.42
C ILE A 123 -10.73 19.56 -6.27
N THR A 124 -9.99 18.73 -7.03
CA THR A 124 -8.53 18.66 -6.96
C THR A 124 -7.88 19.87 -7.64
N MET A 125 -8.44 20.33 -8.77
CA MET A 125 -7.92 21.44 -9.57
C MET A 125 -8.16 22.81 -8.92
N ASN A 126 -9.28 22.97 -8.22
CA ASN A 126 -9.64 24.23 -7.55
C ASN A 126 -8.72 24.58 -6.37
N GLY A 127 -7.81 23.67 -5.97
CA GLY A 127 -6.83 23.89 -4.91
C GLY A 127 -7.45 24.12 -3.52
N THR A 128 -8.76 23.92 -3.39
CA THR A 128 -9.52 24.15 -2.16
C THR A 128 -9.24 23.08 -1.11
N ILE A 129 -8.76 21.91 -1.56
CA ILE A 129 -8.48 20.78 -0.68
C ILE A 129 -6.98 20.64 -0.49
N PRO A 130 -6.48 20.83 0.74
CA PRO A 130 -5.07 20.69 1.02
C PRO A 130 -4.65 19.23 0.92
N LYS A 131 -3.40 19.01 0.54
CA LYS A 131 -2.80 17.68 0.46
C LYS A 131 -2.35 17.26 1.85
N LEU A 132 -2.31 15.94 2.09
CA LEU A 132 -1.73 15.39 3.32
C LEU A 132 -0.29 15.91 3.54
N GLY A 133 0.49 15.96 2.45
CA GLY A 133 1.87 16.47 2.43
C GLY A 133 2.01 17.94 2.83
N ASP A 134 0.93 18.73 2.85
CA ASP A 134 0.98 20.11 3.33
C ASP A 134 1.12 20.15 4.87
N PHE A 135 0.61 19.13 5.57
CA PHE A 135 0.55 19.08 7.03
C PHE A 135 1.46 18.03 7.68
N ALA A 136 1.89 17.01 6.92
CA ALA A 136 2.66 15.91 7.46
C ALA A 136 3.61 15.30 6.43
N ASP A 137 4.74 14.79 6.91
CA ASP A 137 5.67 13.98 6.12
C ASP A 137 5.42 12.50 6.42
N VAL A 138 5.39 11.67 5.37
CA VAL A 138 5.13 10.23 5.47
C VAL A 138 6.34 9.46 4.97
N GLU A 139 6.83 8.55 5.81
CA GLU A 139 7.95 7.67 5.48
C GLU A 139 7.56 6.21 5.69
N VAL A 140 8.24 5.31 4.98
CA VAL A 140 8.13 3.87 5.29
C VAL A 140 8.59 3.59 6.73
N GLY A 141 7.96 2.59 7.36
CA GLY A 141 8.37 2.12 8.67
C GLY A 141 9.74 1.45 8.69
N ILE A 142 10.21 1.11 9.89
CA ILE A 142 11.57 0.61 10.11
C ILE A 142 11.79 -0.72 9.37
N THR A 143 12.81 -0.76 8.53
CA THR A 143 13.24 -1.98 7.83
C THR A 143 14.29 -2.71 8.66
N THR A 144 13.85 -3.63 9.51
CA THR A 144 14.76 -4.37 10.41
C THR A 144 15.67 -5.36 9.69
N GLY A 145 15.30 -5.81 8.49
CA GLY A 145 15.98 -6.86 7.74
C GLY A 145 15.61 -8.28 8.19
N SER A 146 15.05 -8.43 9.39
CA SER A 146 14.42 -9.67 9.86
C SER A 146 13.42 -9.34 10.97
N ASN A 147 12.16 -9.05 10.60
CA ASN A 147 11.16 -8.60 11.56
C ASN A 147 10.95 -9.64 12.67
N GLU A 148 11.06 -10.93 12.37
CA GLU A 148 10.89 -11.98 13.39
C GLU A 148 12.00 -12.00 14.45
N PHE A 149 13.20 -11.54 14.11
CA PHE A 149 14.33 -11.50 15.03
C PHE A 149 14.37 -10.20 15.84
N PHE A 150 14.03 -9.07 15.22
CA PHE A 150 14.08 -7.76 15.87
C PHE A 150 12.76 -7.35 16.53
N THR A 151 11.65 -8.03 16.23
CA THR A 151 10.36 -7.79 16.88
C THR A 151 9.95 -9.01 17.69
N VAL A 152 9.78 -8.84 19.00
CA VAL A 152 9.69 -9.99 19.92
C VAL A 152 8.55 -9.85 20.94
N PRO A 153 7.95 -10.96 21.39
CA PRO A 153 7.01 -10.95 22.51
C PRO A 153 7.75 -10.74 23.84
N LEU A 154 7.01 -10.38 24.90
CA LEU A 154 7.58 -10.16 26.23
C LEU A 154 8.41 -11.35 26.74
N ALA A 155 7.96 -12.58 26.51
CA ALA A 155 8.66 -13.79 26.95
C ALA A 155 10.11 -13.88 26.44
N VAL A 156 10.40 -13.39 25.23
CA VAL A 156 11.78 -13.37 24.69
C VAL A 156 12.59 -12.26 25.35
N VAL A 157 11.97 -11.12 25.64
CA VAL A 157 12.63 -10.02 26.37
C VAL A 157 13.06 -10.50 27.75
N GLU A 158 12.21 -11.25 28.45
CA GLU A 158 12.49 -11.81 29.77
C GLU A 158 13.53 -12.92 29.73
N ALA A 159 13.41 -13.87 28.79
CA ALA A 159 14.33 -15.01 28.68
C ALA A 159 15.78 -14.62 28.35
N PHE A 160 16.00 -13.48 27.69
CA PHE A 160 17.32 -13.01 27.28
C PHE A 160 17.71 -11.67 27.92
N GLU A 161 17.00 -11.24 28.96
CA GLU A 161 17.25 -9.99 29.69
C GLU A 161 17.39 -8.75 28.78
N LEU A 162 16.52 -8.64 27.77
CA LEU A 162 16.61 -7.62 26.72
C LEU A 162 15.90 -6.31 27.08
N GLN A 163 15.44 -6.12 28.31
CA GLN A 163 14.74 -4.91 28.77
C GLN A 163 15.49 -3.61 28.42
N PRO A 164 16.84 -3.52 28.50
CA PRO A 164 17.57 -2.31 28.10
C PRO A 164 17.44 -1.95 26.60
N PHE A 165 17.16 -2.94 25.75
CA PHE A 165 17.12 -2.83 24.29
C PHE A 165 15.70 -2.87 23.72
N ALA A 166 14.73 -3.33 24.50
CA ALA A 166 13.35 -3.50 24.09
C ALA A 166 12.58 -2.17 24.17
N LYS A 167 12.06 -1.69 23.04
CA LYS A 167 11.20 -0.52 22.95
C LYS A 167 9.76 -0.89 22.57
N PRO A 168 8.75 -0.09 22.97
CA PRO A 168 7.37 -0.31 22.55
C PRO A 168 7.24 -0.38 21.02
N LEU A 169 6.48 -1.33 20.50
CA LEU A 169 6.30 -1.55 19.07
C LEU A 169 4.84 -1.84 18.74
N VAL A 170 4.39 -1.25 17.64
CA VAL A 170 3.24 -1.71 16.85
C VAL A 170 3.77 -2.42 15.61
N GLY A 171 3.75 -3.75 15.65
CA GLY A 171 4.33 -4.60 14.61
C GLY A 171 3.30 -5.07 13.56
N ARG A 172 2.00 -5.01 13.84
CA ARG A 172 0.93 -5.43 12.93
C ARG A 172 -0.31 -4.55 13.08
N SER A 173 -1.07 -4.39 11.99
CA SER A 173 -2.32 -3.62 11.96
C SER A 173 -3.38 -4.14 12.93
N VAL A 174 -3.45 -5.45 13.15
CA VAL A 174 -4.38 -6.10 14.10
C VAL A 174 -4.11 -5.76 15.57
N GLN A 175 -3.00 -5.07 15.87
CA GLN A 175 -2.68 -4.58 17.22
C GLN A 175 -3.26 -3.18 17.47
N VAL A 176 -3.92 -2.58 16.46
CA VAL A 176 -4.39 -1.20 16.47
C VAL A 176 -5.87 -1.14 16.12
N ASP A 177 -6.67 -1.00 17.18
CA ASP A 177 -8.14 -1.01 17.07
C ASP A 177 -8.75 0.40 17.14
N ASN A 178 -8.01 1.38 17.64
CA ASN A 178 -8.49 2.74 17.88
C ASN A 178 -7.76 3.80 17.02
N PRO A 179 -8.36 4.97 16.77
CA PRO A 179 -7.72 6.09 16.06
C PRO A 179 -6.56 6.72 16.85
N ILE A 180 -6.45 6.40 18.15
CA ILE A 180 -5.38 6.82 19.03
C ILE A 180 -4.80 5.56 19.66
N PHE A 181 -3.51 5.32 19.44
CA PHE A 181 -2.78 4.21 20.02
C PHE A 181 -2.03 4.68 21.26
N THR A 182 -2.56 4.33 22.43
CA THR A 182 -2.04 4.76 23.73
C THR A 182 -1.10 3.73 24.35
N TYR A 183 -0.34 4.13 25.37
CA TYR A 183 0.50 3.21 26.14
C TYR A 183 -0.30 2.05 26.76
N THR A 184 -1.55 2.28 27.17
CA THR A 184 -2.45 1.22 27.67
C THR A 184 -2.76 0.19 26.59
N ASN A 185 -2.99 0.63 25.34
CA ASN A 185 -3.17 -0.30 24.23
C ASN A 185 -1.90 -1.12 23.95
N TRP A 186 -0.73 -0.49 24.06
CA TRP A 186 0.54 -1.20 23.98
C TRP A 186 0.71 -2.23 25.12
N LEU A 187 0.35 -1.90 26.36
CA LEU A 187 0.40 -2.84 27.48
C LEU A 187 -0.49 -4.08 27.26
N GLN A 188 -1.70 -3.89 26.72
CA GLN A 188 -2.58 -5.00 26.34
C GLN A 188 -1.92 -5.90 25.29
N ASN A 189 -1.33 -5.30 24.25
CA ASN A 189 -0.58 -6.04 23.24
C ASN A 189 0.64 -6.77 23.82
N ARG A 190 1.38 -6.12 24.71
CA ARG A 190 2.56 -6.66 25.40
C ARG A 190 2.24 -7.88 26.25
N ASN A 191 1.10 -7.88 26.92
CA ASN A 191 0.66 -8.97 27.79
C ASN A 191 0.00 -10.13 27.01
N SER A 192 -0.09 -10.02 25.69
CA SER A 192 -0.52 -11.09 24.79
C SER A 192 0.68 -11.83 24.16
N LYS A 193 0.43 -12.78 23.26
CA LYS A 193 1.49 -13.43 22.46
C LYS A 193 2.06 -12.55 21.33
N ALA A 194 1.63 -11.30 21.22
CA ALA A 194 2.02 -10.44 20.13
C ALA A 194 3.47 -9.96 20.24
N ARG A 195 4.13 -9.76 19.10
CA ARG A 195 5.45 -9.13 19.01
C ARG A 195 5.30 -7.63 19.28
N ALA A 196 5.37 -7.26 20.54
CA ALA A 196 5.08 -5.90 21.02
C ALA A 196 6.36 -5.10 21.37
N HIS A 197 7.54 -5.68 21.18
CA HIS A 197 8.82 -5.00 21.41
C HIS A 197 9.67 -4.96 20.15
N LEU A 198 10.27 -3.81 19.86
CA LEU A 198 11.37 -3.66 18.91
C LEU A 198 12.69 -3.71 19.69
N LEU A 199 13.61 -4.58 19.27
CA LEU A 199 14.95 -4.65 19.83
C LEU A 199 15.85 -3.64 19.10
N ILE A 200 16.41 -2.69 19.84
CA ILE A 200 17.40 -1.72 19.36
C ILE A 200 18.71 -1.96 20.09
N PHE A 201 19.66 -2.57 19.40
CA PHE A 201 20.98 -2.84 19.96
C PHE A 201 21.95 -1.69 19.66
N PRO A 202 22.83 -1.33 20.61
CA PRO A 202 24.00 -0.51 20.33
C PRO A 202 25.10 -1.31 19.61
N ALA A 203 26.21 -0.65 19.34
CA ALA A 203 27.45 -1.28 18.90
C ALA A 203 27.91 -2.39 19.86
N MET A 204 28.54 -3.45 19.32
CA MET A 204 28.92 -4.67 20.04
C MET A 204 29.78 -4.39 21.28
N TYR A 205 30.69 -3.43 21.24
CA TYR A 205 31.54 -3.09 22.39
C TYR A 205 30.74 -2.60 23.61
N LYS A 206 29.54 -2.01 23.40
CA LYS A 206 28.65 -1.60 24.49
C LYS A 206 27.85 -2.78 25.06
N LEU A 207 27.87 -3.93 24.39
CA LEU A 207 27.13 -5.14 24.77
C LEU A 207 27.92 -6.11 25.63
N GLU A 208 29.22 -5.87 25.85
CA GLU A 208 30.13 -6.77 26.58
C GLU A 208 29.61 -7.16 27.98
N LYS A 209 28.92 -6.23 28.66
CA LYS A 209 28.33 -6.47 29.99
C LYS A 209 26.95 -7.18 29.97
N TYR A 210 26.35 -7.38 28.80
CA TYR A 210 25.01 -7.95 28.64
C TYR A 210 25.08 -9.38 28.07
N LYS A 211 25.47 -10.35 28.91
CA LYS A 211 25.74 -11.75 28.48
C LYS A 211 24.54 -12.40 27.80
N GLU A 212 23.33 -12.22 28.32
CA GLU A 212 22.12 -12.82 27.72
C GLU A 212 21.75 -12.18 26.36
N ALA A 213 21.98 -10.87 26.20
CA ALA A 213 21.81 -10.21 24.91
C ALA A 213 22.82 -10.72 23.87
N LEU A 214 24.07 -10.95 24.26
CA LEU A 214 25.09 -11.55 23.38
C LEU A 214 24.70 -12.99 22.98
N LYS A 215 24.14 -13.78 23.90
CA LYS A 215 23.59 -15.12 23.58
C LYS A 215 22.46 -15.02 22.56
N TYR A 216 21.56 -14.06 22.71
CA TYR A 216 20.48 -13.81 21.74
C TYR A 216 21.02 -13.46 20.35
N LEU A 217 22.00 -12.56 20.27
CA LEU A 217 22.66 -12.21 19.01
C LEU A 217 23.36 -13.41 18.37
N ALA A 218 24.04 -14.25 19.16
CA ALA A 218 24.68 -15.48 18.67
C ALA A 218 23.66 -16.47 18.08
N ILE A 219 22.42 -16.52 18.61
CA ILE A 219 21.32 -17.29 17.99
C ILE A 219 20.99 -16.71 16.61
N GLY A 220 20.90 -15.39 16.49
CA GLY A 220 20.68 -14.71 15.21
C GLY A 220 21.76 -15.03 14.17
N GLU A 221 23.03 -15.05 14.57
CA GLU A 221 24.15 -15.42 13.71
C GLU A 221 24.05 -16.88 13.23
N ARG A 222 23.76 -17.81 14.15
CA ARG A 222 23.55 -19.23 13.80
C ARG A 222 22.36 -19.43 12.86
N LYS A 223 21.32 -18.60 12.98
CA LYS A 223 20.17 -18.58 12.06
C LYS A 223 20.44 -17.88 10.72
N GLY A 224 21.65 -17.37 10.51
CA GLY A 224 22.02 -16.67 9.28
C GLY A 224 21.44 -15.27 9.14
N ILE A 225 20.90 -14.66 10.21
CA ILE A 225 20.32 -13.30 10.16
C ILE A 225 21.36 -12.29 9.66
N LYS A 226 22.60 -12.38 10.17
CA LYS A 226 23.75 -11.57 9.71
C LYS A 226 24.00 -11.67 8.20
N LYS A 227 23.75 -12.83 7.59
CA LYS A 227 23.98 -13.09 6.16
C LYS A 227 22.82 -12.62 5.27
N GLY A 228 21.67 -12.28 5.85
CA GLY A 228 20.53 -11.78 5.09
C GLY A 228 20.83 -10.43 4.44
N TYR A 229 20.32 -10.20 3.22
CA TYR A 229 20.68 -9.05 2.37
C TYR A 229 20.76 -7.70 3.12
N LYS A 230 19.71 -7.31 3.84
CA LYS A 230 19.67 -6.02 4.56
C LYS A 230 20.58 -5.96 5.79
N CYS A 231 20.81 -7.08 6.47
CA CYS A 231 21.66 -7.11 7.65
C CYS A 231 23.14 -7.21 7.27
N GLY A 232 23.45 -7.94 6.19
CA GLY A 232 24.81 -8.17 5.71
C GLY A 232 25.48 -6.98 5.05
N ILE A 233 24.70 -5.97 4.63
CA ILE A 233 25.23 -4.70 4.09
C ILE A 233 25.47 -3.62 5.16
N ARG A 234 25.26 -3.92 6.45
CA ARG A 234 25.47 -2.99 7.56
C ARG A 234 26.86 -3.18 8.15
N ASP A 235 27.45 -2.11 8.68
CA ASP A 235 28.72 -2.17 9.41
C ASP A 235 28.65 -3.15 10.59
N GLU A 236 27.59 -3.02 11.39
CA GLU A 236 27.23 -3.96 12.45
C GLU A 236 25.80 -4.47 12.20
N TRP A 237 25.67 -5.76 11.91
CA TRP A 237 24.43 -6.37 11.39
C TRP A 237 23.23 -6.20 12.34
N GLN A 238 23.48 -6.14 13.65
CA GLN A 238 22.46 -6.02 14.69
C GLN A 238 21.92 -4.60 14.87
N ILE A 239 22.62 -3.57 14.35
CA ILE A 239 22.18 -2.19 14.46
C ILE A 239 21.12 -1.92 13.38
N VAL A 240 19.89 -1.68 13.82
CA VAL A 240 18.80 -1.33 12.90
C VAL A 240 18.90 0.17 12.56
N PRO A 241 18.96 0.56 11.27
CA PRO A 241 19.08 1.97 10.87
C PRO A 241 17.73 2.71 10.90
N SER A 242 17.78 4.06 10.84
CA SER A 242 16.62 4.96 10.74
C SER A 242 15.55 4.72 11.82
N VAL A 243 15.98 4.53 13.06
CA VAL A 243 15.05 4.27 14.18
C VAL A 243 14.64 5.58 14.84
N TRP A 244 13.38 5.97 14.65
CA TRP A 244 12.77 7.16 15.26
C TRP A 244 11.27 6.92 15.52
N ILE A 245 10.72 7.63 16.49
CA ILE A 245 9.31 7.55 16.93
C ILE A 245 8.50 8.54 16.11
N SER A 246 7.42 8.08 15.48
CA SER A 246 6.52 8.93 14.70
C SER A 246 5.36 9.45 15.53
N ASP A 247 4.83 10.61 15.14
CA ASP A 247 3.68 11.24 15.81
C ASP A 247 2.38 10.48 15.52
N ALA A 248 2.28 9.92 14.31
CA ALA A 248 1.18 9.05 13.90
C ALA A 248 1.69 7.87 13.06
N LEU A 249 0.81 6.89 12.87
CA LEU A 249 1.02 5.66 12.11
C LEU A 249 -0.03 5.62 10.99
N PHE A 250 0.40 5.37 9.76
CA PHE A 250 -0.51 5.15 8.65
C PHE A 250 -0.45 3.69 8.24
N ILE A 251 -1.56 2.96 8.38
CA ILE A 251 -1.56 1.53 8.09
C ILE A 251 -1.37 1.29 6.59
N ARG A 252 -0.36 0.50 6.24
CA ARG A 252 0.05 0.28 4.86
C ARG A 252 -0.87 -0.69 4.11
N ARG A 253 -1.37 -1.74 4.78
CA ARG A 253 -2.25 -2.76 4.19
C ARG A 253 -3.56 -2.81 4.97
N ASN A 254 -4.66 -2.58 4.29
CA ASN A 254 -5.97 -2.35 4.88
C ASN A 254 -7.01 -3.26 4.25
N ASN A 255 -7.91 -3.81 5.06
CA ASN A 255 -9.00 -4.67 4.59
C ASN A 255 -10.33 -3.90 4.43
N LEU A 256 -10.57 -2.88 5.27
CA LEU A 256 -11.83 -2.13 5.27
C LEU A 256 -11.62 -0.71 4.74
N TYR A 257 -10.71 0.03 5.38
CA TYR A 257 -10.32 1.39 4.98
C TYR A 257 -8.94 1.68 5.57
N PRO A 258 -8.15 2.61 5.00
CA PRO A 258 -6.88 2.99 5.57
C PRO A 258 -7.04 3.75 6.88
N LYS A 259 -6.21 3.40 7.86
CA LYS A 259 -6.24 4.01 9.19
C LYS A 259 -5.04 4.92 9.39
N LEU A 260 -5.32 6.18 9.75
CA LEU A 260 -4.36 7.12 10.32
C LEU A 260 -4.55 7.14 11.84
N VAL A 261 -3.50 6.77 12.58
CA VAL A 261 -3.59 6.52 14.01
C VAL A 261 -2.57 7.37 14.76
N ILE A 262 -3.02 8.15 15.74
CA ILE A 262 -2.13 8.96 16.59
C ILE A 262 -1.32 8.03 17.50
N ASN A 263 0.00 8.25 17.60
CA ASN A 263 0.91 7.41 18.36
C ASN A 263 1.24 8.02 19.73
N GLU A 264 0.28 8.04 20.66
CA GLU A 264 0.50 8.50 22.04
C GLU A 264 1.33 7.49 22.87
N ALA A 265 1.47 6.25 22.40
CA ALA A 265 2.28 5.22 23.06
C ALA A 265 3.80 5.40 22.90
N CYS A 266 4.24 6.37 22.08
CA CYS A 266 5.63 6.50 21.65
C CYS A 266 6.18 5.19 21.07
N ALA A 267 5.33 4.41 20.38
CA ALA A 267 5.67 3.10 19.87
C ALA A 267 6.37 3.20 18.51
N TYR A 268 7.36 2.35 18.30
CA TYR A 268 7.98 2.18 16.99
C TYR A 268 7.07 1.38 16.06
N THR A 269 7.34 1.43 14.76
CA THR A 269 6.70 0.54 13.79
C THR A 269 7.68 0.06 12.73
N THR A 270 7.44 -1.16 12.24
CA THR A 270 8.15 -1.73 11.10
C THR A 270 7.51 -1.32 9.78
N ASP A 271 8.05 -1.80 8.66
CA ASP A 271 7.54 -1.57 7.30
C ASP A 271 6.08 -2.03 7.03
N THR A 272 5.42 -2.58 8.04
CA THR A 272 3.98 -2.88 8.12
C THR A 272 3.10 -1.63 8.19
N MET A 273 3.64 -0.51 8.66
CA MET A 273 2.97 0.79 8.69
C MET A 273 3.93 1.86 8.19
N HIS A 274 3.39 2.98 7.73
CA HIS A 274 4.15 4.19 7.48
C HIS A 274 4.22 5.02 8.74
N ARG A 275 5.33 5.73 8.90
CA ARG A 275 5.60 6.68 9.96
C ARG A 275 5.19 8.06 9.48
N VAL A 276 4.36 8.73 10.25
CA VAL A 276 3.88 10.07 9.93
C VAL A 276 4.49 11.06 10.93
N ARG A 277 5.19 12.07 10.41
CA ARG A 277 5.66 13.22 11.17
C ARG A 277 4.74 14.40 10.90
N ILE A 278 4.18 14.97 11.94
CA ILE A 278 3.33 16.15 11.83
C ILE A 278 4.22 17.39 11.75
N LYS A 279 3.94 18.29 10.81
CA LYS A 279 4.68 19.54 10.67
C LYS A 279 4.41 20.48 11.84
N GLU A 280 5.31 21.44 12.03
CA GLU A 280 5.16 22.47 13.05
C GLU A 280 3.82 23.22 12.90
N ASN A 281 3.20 23.56 14.03
CA ASN A 281 1.91 24.27 14.13
C ASN A 281 0.67 23.50 13.65
N VAL A 282 0.79 22.22 13.26
CA VAL A 282 -0.38 21.39 12.93
C VAL A 282 -0.93 20.71 14.18
N ASN A 283 -2.23 20.87 14.44
CA ASN A 283 -2.90 20.13 15.51
C ASN A 283 -3.14 18.68 15.05
N ILE A 284 -2.40 17.74 15.64
CA ILE A 284 -2.47 16.31 15.27
C ILE A 284 -3.86 15.70 15.42
N ARG A 285 -4.65 16.11 16.41
CA ARG A 285 -6.02 15.59 16.61
C ARG A 285 -6.96 16.09 15.53
N ALA A 286 -6.87 17.36 15.17
CA ALA A 286 -7.63 17.92 14.06
C ALA A 286 -7.22 17.31 12.72
N PHE A 287 -5.92 17.09 12.50
CA PHE A 287 -5.39 16.41 11.31
C PHE A 287 -5.87 14.95 11.21
N ALA A 288 -5.80 14.19 12.31
CA ALA A 288 -6.29 12.82 12.33
C ALA A 288 -7.80 12.78 12.10
N ALA A 289 -8.57 13.64 12.76
CA ALA A 289 -10.02 13.72 12.58
C ALA A 289 -10.41 14.13 11.15
N SER A 290 -9.70 15.09 10.55
CA SER A 290 -9.97 15.55 9.19
C SER A 290 -9.68 14.48 8.15
N TYR A 291 -8.75 13.55 8.39
CA TYR A 291 -8.51 12.41 7.50
C TYR A 291 -9.73 11.49 7.37
N TYR A 292 -10.50 11.29 8.44
CA TYR A 292 -11.65 10.37 8.46
C TYR A 292 -12.89 11.00 7.80
N ASN A 293 -12.86 11.12 6.48
CA ASN A 293 -13.96 11.64 5.67
C ASN A 293 -14.09 10.88 4.33
N SER A 294 -15.25 11.01 3.68
CA SER A 294 -15.57 10.29 2.44
C SER A 294 -14.60 10.57 1.29
N LEU A 295 -14.06 11.79 1.20
CA LEU A 295 -13.14 12.17 0.15
C LEU A 295 -11.78 11.51 0.33
N SER A 296 -11.23 11.51 1.55
CA SER A 296 -9.98 10.80 1.85
C SER A 296 -10.09 9.31 1.55
N PHE A 297 -11.24 8.70 1.84
CA PHE A 297 -11.50 7.30 1.54
C PHE A 297 -11.66 7.04 0.04
N ALA A 298 -12.42 7.86 -0.68
CA ALA A 298 -12.54 7.77 -2.13
C ALA A 298 -11.17 7.85 -2.82
N PHE A 299 -10.35 8.84 -2.46
CA PHE A 299 -8.99 8.94 -3.00
C PHE A 299 -8.09 7.78 -2.56
N SER A 300 -8.31 7.19 -1.39
CA SER A 300 -7.55 6.02 -0.95
C SER A 300 -7.86 4.78 -1.78
N GLU A 301 -9.11 4.60 -2.21
CA GLU A 301 -9.50 3.50 -3.10
C GLU A 301 -8.98 3.73 -4.52
N ILE A 302 -9.14 4.95 -5.04
CA ILE A 302 -8.68 5.31 -6.38
C ILE A 302 -7.15 5.26 -6.47
N CYS A 303 -6.45 5.78 -5.46
CA CYS A 303 -4.99 5.85 -5.49
C CYS A 303 -4.30 4.61 -4.93
N GLY A 304 -4.99 3.83 -4.11
CA GLY A 304 -4.47 2.62 -3.49
C GLY A 304 -4.14 1.55 -4.51
N ARG A 305 -3.36 0.56 -4.08
CA ARG A 305 -3.13 -0.66 -4.85
C ARG A 305 -3.95 -1.80 -4.26
N SER A 306 -4.93 -2.29 -5.00
CA SER A 306 -5.64 -3.52 -4.68
C SER A 306 -4.70 -4.73 -4.74
N TYR A 307 -4.94 -5.69 -3.86
CA TYR A 307 -4.36 -7.03 -3.86
C TYR A 307 -5.48 -8.05 -3.82
N GLY A 308 -5.24 -9.21 -4.45
CA GLY A 308 -6.12 -10.38 -4.39
C GLY A 308 -6.67 -10.61 -2.99
N GLY A 309 -8.00 -10.62 -2.87
CA GLY A 309 -8.72 -10.82 -1.61
C GLY A 309 -9.26 -9.54 -0.94
N GLY A 310 -9.30 -8.41 -1.66
CA GLY A 310 -10.00 -7.18 -1.21
C GLY A 310 -9.16 -6.23 -0.36
N GLY A 311 -7.85 -6.46 -0.26
CA GLY A 311 -6.95 -5.61 0.53
C GLY A 311 -6.40 -4.44 -0.27
N ILE A 312 -6.44 -3.23 0.30
CA ILE A 312 -5.83 -2.03 -0.29
C ILE A 312 -4.49 -1.74 0.37
N ARG A 313 -3.47 -1.46 -0.45
CA ARG A 313 -2.19 -0.96 -0.01
C ARG A 313 -2.01 0.51 -0.36
N ILE A 314 -1.65 1.30 0.63
CA ILE A 314 -1.23 2.69 0.47
C ILE A 314 0.29 2.76 0.48
N ASN A 315 0.89 3.52 -0.43
CA ASN A 315 2.33 3.79 -0.41
C ASN A 315 2.55 5.15 0.28
N ALA A 316 3.69 5.28 0.96
CA ALA A 316 4.17 6.57 1.46
C ALA A 316 4.42 7.52 0.29
#